data_AF-A0A1H3LIW0-F1
#
_entry.id   AF-A0A1H3LIW0-F1
#
_cell.length_a   1.000
_cell.length_b   1.000
_cell.length_c   1.000
_cell.angle_alpha   90.00
_cell.angle_beta   90.00
_cell.angle_gamma   90.00
#
_symmetry.space_group_name_H-M   'P 1'
#
loop_
_entity.id
_entity.type
_entity.pdbx_description
1 polymer ?
#
loop_
_entity_poly.entity_id
_entity_poly.type
_entity_poly.pdbx_seq_one_letter_code
_entity_poly.pdbx_strand_id
1 'polypeptide(L)'
;MPNLAGLVVTRRLPAGLQLVEDSLGWESARSWPVSPPAQTARVLEVTGPVAWVTLVERFPLDVTASRRHDWWRATGRDSAWAIPDWAAVAEEFDAVHLTVDGYLATAGRALPVRTPDGPAGTVLAGWDPGATWWLTDVLPGLGEPTDWRGDRDAPGGWVPVG
;
A
#
# COMPACT_ATOMS: atom_id res chain seq x y z
N MET A 1 12.06 25.95 -22.10
CA MET A 1 11.04 26.02 -21.02
C MET A 1 9.78 25.37 -21.56
N PRO A 2 9.32 24.19 -21.10
CA PRO A 2 8.08 23.61 -21.60
C PRO A 2 6.90 24.49 -21.17
N ASN A 3 6.03 24.78 -22.13
CA ASN A 3 4.79 25.53 -21.96
C ASN A 3 3.77 24.66 -21.21
N LEU A 4 3.45 25.02 -19.97
CA LEU A 4 2.40 24.38 -19.17
C LEU A 4 1.03 24.81 -19.71
N ALA A 5 0.55 24.10 -20.72
CA ALA A 5 -0.79 24.25 -21.25
C ALA A 5 -1.83 23.84 -20.18
N GLY A 6 -2.39 24.81 -19.46
CA GLY A 6 -3.70 24.68 -18.80
C GLY A 6 -3.86 23.62 -17.71
N LEU A 7 -2.77 22.97 -17.27
CA LEU A 7 -2.80 22.06 -16.13
C LEU A 7 -3.04 22.88 -14.86
N VAL A 8 -4.28 22.86 -14.39
CA VAL A 8 -4.63 23.26 -13.03
C VAL A 8 -3.77 22.42 -12.10
N VAL A 9 -2.89 23.08 -11.34
CA VAL A 9 -2.24 22.44 -10.20
C VAL A 9 -3.35 22.09 -9.23
N THR A 10 -3.79 20.82 -9.24
CA THR A 10 -4.61 20.27 -8.16
C THR A 10 -3.88 20.57 -6.86
N ARG A 11 -4.60 21.11 -5.87
CA ARG A 11 -4.06 21.45 -4.55
C ARG A 11 -3.11 20.34 -4.07
N ARG A 12 -2.00 20.71 -3.41
CA ARG A 12 -1.08 19.75 -2.77
C ARG A 12 -1.80 19.03 -1.63
N LEU A 13 -2.58 18.01 -1.96
CA LEU A 13 -3.22 17.11 -1.01
C LEU A 13 -2.26 15.96 -0.72
N PRO A 14 -2.21 15.44 0.52
CA PRO A 14 -1.59 14.16 0.80
C PRO A 14 -2.15 13.07 -0.14
N ALA A 15 -1.28 12.32 -0.80
CA ALA A 15 -1.68 11.31 -1.79
C ALA A 15 -2.65 10.28 -1.20
N GLY A 16 -2.50 9.90 0.07
CA GLY A 16 -3.40 8.97 0.77
C GLY A 16 -4.83 9.48 1.00
N LEU A 17 -5.13 10.75 0.70
CA LEU A 17 -6.53 11.22 0.65
C LEU A 17 -7.20 10.93 -0.71
N GLN A 18 -6.41 10.71 -1.75
CA GLN A 18 -6.88 10.54 -3.14
C GLN A 18 -6.70 9.11 -3.65
N LEU A 19 -5.57 8.49 -3.30
CA LEU A 19 -5.17 7.16 -3.75
C LEU A 19 -5.54 6.14 -2.68
N VAL A 20 -6.83 5.82 -2.57
CA VAL A 20 -7.36 4.83 -1.63
C VAL A 20 -7.89 3.66 -2.44
N GLU A 21 -7.43 2.44 -2.16
CA GLU A 21 -7.91 1.22 -2.81
C GLU A 21 -9.35 0.91 -2.39
N ASP A 22 -9.58 0.80 -1.07
CA ASP A 22 -10.87 0.40 -0.49
C ASP A 22 -11.42 1.50 0.43
N SER A 23 -12.02 2.55 -0.15
CA SER A 23 -12.68 3.58 0.65
C SER A 23 -13.92 3.04 1.34
N LEU A 24 -14.00 3.22 2.67
CA LEU A 24 -15.17 2.85 3.47
C LEU A 24 -16.15 4.02 3.68
N GLY A 25 -16.12 5.03 2.79
CA GLY A 25 -16.97 6.22 2.90
C GLY A 25 -16.50 7.20 3.97
N TRP A 26 -15.19 7.32 4.18
CA TRP A 26 -14.63 8.25 5.16
C TRP A 26 -14.95 9.71 4.80
N GLU A 27 -15.49 10.46 5.76
CA GLU A 27 -15.83 11.88 5.60
C GLU A 27 -14.81 12.83 6.26
N SER A 28 -13.90 12.30 7.05
CA SER A 28 -12.85 13.05 7.74
C SER A 28 -11.53 12.28 7.72
N ALA A 29 -10.42 13.01 7.76
CA ALA A 29 -9.09 12.44 7.85
C ALA A 29 -8.16 13.38 8.62
N ARG A 30 -7.07 12.84 9.15
CA ARG A 30 -6.00 13.63 9.77
C ARG A 30 -4.67 13.19 9.21
N SER A 31 -3.84 14.15 8.81
CA SER A 31 -2.48 13.90 8.32
C SER A 31 -1.46 14.60 9.19
N TRP A 32 -0.34 13.94 9.46
CA TRP A 32 0.80 14.55 10.12
C TRP A 32 1.97 14.61 9.14
N PRO A 33 2.66 15.76 9.04
CA PRO A 33 3.97 15.80 8.40
C PRO A 33 4.93 14.91 9.18
N VAL A 34 5.63 14.02 8.48
CA VAL A 34 6.66 13.16 9.05
C VAL A 34 8.01 13.67 8.56
N SER A 35 8.93 13.92 9.48
CA SER A 35 10.31 14.22 9.09
C SER A 35 10.97 12.97 8.51
N PRO A 36 11.86 13.06 7.52
CA PRO A 36 12.61 11.89 7.07
C PRO A 36 13.32 11.23 8.27
N PRO A 37 13.18 9.91 8.48
CA PRO A 37 13.95 9.22 9.52
C PRO A 37 15.44 9.40 9.24
N ALA A 38 16.24 9.50 10.31
CA ALA A 38 17.65 9.86 10.22
C ALA A 38 18.46 8.76 9.50
N GLN A 39 18.55 8.79 8.17
CA GLN A 39 19.42 8.01 7.26
C GLN A 39 19.50 6.48 7.43
N THR A 40 18.80 5.84 8.37
CA THR A 40 18.99 4.42 8.71
C THR A 40 17.77 3.52 8.50
N ALA A 41 16.62 4.06 8.10
CA ALA A 41 15.43 3.22 7.88
C ALA A 41 15.62 2.31 6.66
N ARG A 42 15.45 1.00 6.87
CA ARG A 42 15.52 -0.03 5.83
C ARG A 42 14.14 -0.15 5.18
N VAL A 43 13.96 0.51 4.04
CA VAL A 43 12.69 0.49 3.30
C VAL A 43 12.80 -0.48 2.13
N LEU A 44 11.90 -1.48 2.06
CA LEU A 44 11.74 -2.33 0.89
C LEU A 44 10.71 -1.72 -0.06
N GLU A 45 11.03 -1.63 -1.35
CA GLU A 45 10.09 -1.15 -2.36
C GLU A 45 9.47 -2.29 -3.17
N VAL A 46 8.15 -2.29 -3.27
CA VAL A 46 7.39 -3.13 -4.19
C VAL A 46 7.12 -2.31 -5.46
N THR A 47 7.90 -2.60 -6.49
CA THR A 47 7.87 -1.87 -7.77
C THR A 47 7.06 -2.58 -8.86
N GLY A 48 6.54 -3.77 -8.56
CA GLY A 48 5.75 -4.56 -9.50
C GLY A 48 5.63 -6.03 -9.11
N PRO A 49 5.11 -6.88 -10.03
CA PRO A 49 4.78 -8.26 -9.73
C PRO A 49 5.96 -9.11 -9.28
N VAL A 50 7.14 -8.89 -9.87
CA VAL A 50 8.35 -9.64 -9.51
C VAL A 50 8.79 -9.30 -8.09
N ALA A 51 8.82 -8.02 -7.72
CA ALA A 51 9.17 -7.59 -6.37
C ALA A 51 8.19 -8.16 -5.32
N TRP A 52 6.89 -8.16 -5.64
CA TRP A 52 5.87 -8.77 -4.78
C TRP A 52 6.06 -10.28 -4.60
N VAL A 53 6.25 -11.02 -5.69
CA VAL A 53 6.51 -12.47 -5.66
C VAL A 53 7.76 -12.77 -4.84
N THR A 54 8.86 -12.06 -5.08
CA THR A 54 10.11 -12.23 -4.32
C THR A 54 9.92 -11.98 -2.83
N LEU A 55 9.13 -10.96 -2.45
CA LEU A 55 8.82 -10.69 -1.05
C LEU A 55 8.05 -11.86 -0.40
N VAL A 56 7.00 -12.36 -1.06
CA VAL A 56 6.18 -13.47 -0.57
C VAL A 56 6.99 -14.77 -0.49
N GLU A 57 7.80 -15.09 -1.49
CA GLU A 57 8.63 -16.30 -1.49
C GLU A 57 9.72 -16.25 -0.41
N ARG A 58 10.22 -15.06 -0.07
CA ARG A 58 11.22 -14.87 0.98
C ARG A 58 10.63 -14.98 2.39
N PHE A 59 9.42 -14.46 2.60
CA PHE A 59 8.75 -14.46 3.89
C PHE A 59 7.33 -15.05 3.78
N PRO A 60 7.16 -16.34 3.46
CA PRO A 60 5.83 -16.87 3.18
C PRO A 60 5.03 -17.12 4.45
N LEU A 61 3.81 -16.60 4.51
CA LEU A 61 2.79 -16.96 5.49
C LEU A 61 1.61 -17.61 4.77
N ASP A 62 1.26 -18.86 5.13
CA ASP A 62 0.04 -19.49 4.62
C ASP A 62 -1.20 -18.77 5.15
N VAL A 63 -2.08 -18.39 4.21
CA VAL A 63 -3.37 -17.78 4.50
C VAL A 63 -4.51 -18.52 3.79
N THR A 64 -4.25 -19.76 3.37
CA THR A 64 -5.22 -20.57 2.60
C THR A 64 -6.52 -20.73 3.37
N ALA A 65 -6.44 -21.00 4.67
CA ALA A 65 -7.60 -21.18 5.53
C ALA A 65 -8.51 -19.93 5.59
N SER A 66 -7.95 -18.73 5.51
CA SER A 66 -8.70 -17.48 5.63
C SER A 66 -9.07 -16.85 4.29
N ARG A 67 -8.31 -17.09 3.21
CA ARG A 67 -8.46 -16.38 1.93
C ARG A 67 -9.00 -17.21 0.78
N ARG A 68 -8.93 -18.55 0.84
CA ARG A 68 -9.25 -19.41 -0.32
C ARG A 68 -10.57 -19.07 -1.01
N HIS A 69 -11.62 -18.79 -0.23
CA HIS A 69 -12.95 -18.55 -0.77
C HIS A 69 -13.04 -17.18 -1.45
N ASP A 70 -12.60 -16.13 -0.77
CA ASP A 70 -12.70 -14.76 -1.29
C ASP A 70 -11.76 -14.55 -2.48
N TRP A 71 -10.57 -15.14 -2.43
CA TRP A 71 -9.61 -15.06 -3.53
C TRP A 71 -9.98 -15.97 -4.70
N TRP A 72 -10.67 -17.09 -4.46
CA TRP A 72 -11.32 -17.82 -5.55
C TRP A 72 -12.39 -16.95 -6.23
N ARG A 73 -13.24 -16.24 -5.47
CA ARG A 73 -14.26 -15.33 -6.07
C ARG A 73 -13.62 -14.19 -6.87
N ALA A 74 -12.53 -13.62 -6.37
CA ALA A 74 -11.87 -12.49 -7.01
C ALA A 74 -11.04 -12.90 -8.24
N THR A 75 -10.40 -14.07 -8.22
CA THR A 75 -9.37 -14.43 -9.21
C THR A 75 -9.71 -15.66 -10.06
N GLY A 76 -10.74 -16.42 -9.66
CA GLY A 76 -11.12 -17.69 -10.28
C GLY A 76 -10.17 -18.85 -10.01
N ARG A 77 -9.12 -18.67 -9.19
CA ARG A 77 -8.11 -19.69 -8.92
C ARG A 77 -8.40 -20.46 -7.64
N ASP A 78 -8.30 -21.78 -7.72
CA ASP A 78 -8.29 -22.68 -6.57
C ASP A 78 -6.83 -23.11 -6.32
N SER A 79 -6.26 -22.66 -5.20
CA SER A 79 -4.84 -22.80 -4.88
C SER A 79 -4.63 -22.71 -3.37
N ALA A 80 -3.47 -23.19 -2.90
CA ALA A 80 -2.89 -22.68 -1.66
C ALA A 80 -2.54 -21.20 -1.84
N TRP A 81 -2.55 -20.42 -0.75
CA TRP A 81 -2.39 -18.98 -0.79
C TRP A 81 -1.41 -18.49 0.27
N ALA A 82 -0.48 -17.62 -0.15
CA ALA A 82 0.51 -17.01 0.72
C ALA A 82 0.55 -15.49 0.57
N ILE A 83 0.89 -14.83 1.68
CA ILE A 83 1.25 -13.40 1.75
C ILE A 83 2.60 -13.27 2.46
N PRO A 84 3.20 -12.07 2.49
CA PRO A 84 4.36 -11.83 3.32
C PRO A 84 3.99 -11.98 4.81
N ASP A 85 4.79 -12.74 5.56
CA ASP A 85 4.79 -12.71 7.02
C ASP A 85 5.34 -11.35 7.48
N TRP A 86 4.45 -10.41 7.77
CA TRP A 86 4.84 -9.05 8.15
C TRP A 86 5.67 -8.99 9.44
N ALA A 87 5.53 -9.97 10.35
CA ALA A 87 6.36 -10.03 11.54
C ALA A 87 7.80 -10.40 11.17
N ALA A 88 7.99 -11.39 10.30
CA ALA A 88 9.32 -11.76 9.79
C ALA A 88 9.94 -10.64 8.92
N VAL A 89 9.13 -9.97 8.09
CA VAL A 89 9.60 -8.82 7.30
C VAL A 89 10.11 -7.70 8.21
N ALA A 90 9.46 -7.46 9.35
CA ALA A 90 9.84 -6.42 10.30
C ALA A 90 11.20 -6.66 10.99
N GLU A 91 11.70 -7.90 11.02
CA GLU A 91 13.04 -8.20 11.53
C GLU A 91 14.12 -7.61 10.62
N GLU A 92 13.84 -7.54 9.31
CA GLU A 92 14.80 -7.15 8.28
C GLU A 92 14.56 -5.75 7.70
N PHE A 93 13.32 -5.27 7.71
CA PHE A 93 12.93 -3.99 7.14
C PHE A 93 12.09 -3.20 8.13
N ASP A 94 12.32 -1.89 8.13
CA ASP A 94 11.58 -0.98 8.99
C ASP A 94 10.28 -0.51 8.32
N ALA A 95 10.22 -0.58 6.99
CA ALA A 95 9.03 -0.27 6.23
C ALA A 95 9.00 -0.99 4.88
N VAL A 96 7.79 -1.07 4.32
CA VAL A 96 7.58 -1.48 2.93
C VAL A 96 6.78 -0.40 2.21
N HIS A 97 7.28 0.04 1.06
CA HIS A 97 6.65 1.03 0.20
C HIS A 97 6.11 0.38 -1.06
N LEU A 98 4.84 0.55 -1.36
CA LEU A 98 4.26 0.17 -2.64
C LEU A 98 4.26 1.37 -3.58
N THR A 99 5.03 1.28 -4.65
CA THR A 99 5.01 2.34 -5.67
C THR A 99 3.66 2.35 -6.42
N VAL A 100 3.28 3.50 -7.00
CA VAL A 100 2.05 3.59 -7.82
C VAL A 100 2.11 2.64 -9.01
N ASP A 101 3.25 2.56 -9.71
CA ASP A 101 3.44 1.64 -10.83
C ASP A 101 3.35 0.18 -10.36
N GLY A 102 3.93 -0.12 -9.19
CA GLY A 102 3.85 -1.43 -8.56
C GLY A 102 2.42 -1.83 -8.26
N TYR A 103 1.61 -0.92 -7.72
CA TYR A 103 0.19 -1.13 -7.50
C TYR A 103 -0.53 -1.46 -8.82
N LEU A 104 -0.44 -0.56 -9.81
CA LEU A 104 -1.16 -0.71 -11.09
C LEU A 104 -0.79 -1.98 -11.84
N ALA A 105 0.47 -2.42 -11.73
CA ALA A 105 0.95 -3.63 -12.38
C ALA A 105 0.57 -4.93 -11.63
N THR A 106 0.23 -4.86 -10.34
CA THR A 106 0.22 -6.04 -9.45
C THR A 106 -1.11 -6.29 -8.76
N ALA A 107 -1.81 -5.24 -8.32
CA ALA A 107 -3.00 -5.33 -7.48
C ALA A 107 -4.10 -6.21 -8.11
N GLY A 108 -4.76 -7.03 -7.29
CA GLY A 108 -5.86 -7.92 -7.69
C GLY A 108 -5.47 -9.10 -8.59
N ARG A 109 -4.22 -9.21 -9.04
CA ARG A 109 -3.75 -10.32 -9.88
C ARG A 109 -3.34 -11.50 -9.00
N ALA A 110 -3.82 -12.70 -9.34
CA ALA A 110 -3.27 -13.93 -8.76
C ALA A 110 -1.93 -14.28 -9.42
N LEU A 111 -0.85 -14.18 -8.63
CA LEU A 111 0.52 -14.45 -9.05
C LEU A 111 1.01 -15.78 -8.44
N PRO A 112 1.74 -16.61 -9.21
CA PRO A 112 2.32 -17.84 -8.67
C PRO A 112 3.52 -17.53 -7.78
N VAL A 113 3.67 -18.28 -6.69
CA VAL A 113 4.82 -18.25 -5.77
C VAL A 113 5.22 -19.66 -5.38
N ARG A 114 6.45 -19.84 -4.90
CA ARG A 114 6.92 -21.07 -4.26
C ARG A 114 7.15 -20.84 -2.76
N THR A 115 6.54 -21.68 -1.94
CA THR A 115 6.73 -21.71 -0.49
C THR A 115 7.46 -23.00 -0.10
N PRO A 116 7.95 -23.11 1.15
CA PRO A 116 8.49 -24.36 1.68
C PRO A 116 7.52 -25.55 1.58
N ASP A 117 6.21 -25.30 1.61
CA ASP A 117 5.15 -26.32 1.54
C ASP A 117 4.73 -26.67 0.09
N GLY A 118 5.23 -25.93 -0.91
CA GLY A 118 4.98 -26.20 -2.32
C GLY A 118 4.54 -24.99 -3.14
N PRO A 119 3.96 -25.20 -4.33
CA PRO A 119 3.43 -24.11 -5.15
C PRO A 119 2.19 -23.49 -4.50
N ALA A 120 2.12 -22.16 -4.50
CA ALA A 120 0.97 -21.40 -4.01
C ALA A 120 0.68 -20.20 -4.94
N GLY A 121 -0.40 -19.50 -4.66
CA GLY A 121 -0.73 -18.20 -5.24
C GLY A 121 -0.54 -17.08 -4.22
N THR A 122 -0.46 -15.86 -4.72
CA THR A 122 -0.54 -14.64 -3.92
C THR A 122 -1.33 -13.57 -4.65
N VAL A 123 -1.92 -12.64 -3.92
CA VAL A 123 -2.60 -11.46 -4.45
C VAL A 123 -2.15 -10.26 -3.62
N LEU A 124 -1.69 -9.21 -4.29
CA LEU A 124 -1.56 -7.89 -3.66
C LEU A 124 -2.96 -7.27 -3.60
N ALA A 125 -3.47 -7.06 -2.39
CA ALA A 125 -4.79 -6.47 -2.13
C ALA A 125 -4.81 -5.79 -0.75
N GLY A 126 -5.69 -4.81 -0.58
CA GLY A 126 -5.84 -4.04 0.65
C GLY A 126 -4.69 -3.05 0.90
N TRP A 127 -4.03 -2.55 -0.14
CA TRP A 127 -2.89 -1.65 -0.07
C TRP A 127 -3.00 -0.50 -1.08
N ASP A 128 -3.10 0.71 -0.53
CA ASP A 128 -3.18 1.95 -1.28
C ASP A 128 -1.96 2.24 -2.20
N PRO A 129 -2.18 2.76 -3.43
CA PRO A 129 -1.08 3.13 -4.33
C PRO A 129 -0.18 4.21 -3.73
N GLY A 130 1.13 3.98 -3.70
CA GLY A 130 2.08 4.95 -3.14
C GLY A 130 2.17 4.92 -1.61
N ALA A 131 1.44 4.03 -0.93
CA ALA A 131 1.47 3.96 0.54
C ALA A 131 2.68 3.18 1.06
N THR A 132 3.20 3.64 2.20
CA THR A 132 4.26 2.98 2.96
C THR A 132 3.71 2.49 4.29
N TRP A 133 3.90 1.21 4.58
CA TRP A 133 3.63 0.64 5.90
C TRP A 133 4.93 0.59 6.70
N TRP A 134 4.95 1.28 7.83
CA TRP A 134 6.05 1.24 8.79
C TRP A 134 5.81 0.10 9.77
N LEU A 135 6.78 -0.81 9.85
CA LEU A 135 6.70 -2.05 10.62
C LEU A 135 7.41 -1.92 11.98
N THR A 136 8.29 -0.93 12.13
CA THR A 136 9.06 -0.66 13.34
C THR A 136 8.97 0.81 13.76
N ASP A 137 9.25 1.10 15.02
CA ASP A 137 9.16 2.45 15.60
C ASP A 137 10.42 3.28 15.32
N VAL A 138 10.68 3.55 14.04
CA VAL A 138 11.85 4.32 13.55
C VAL A 138 11.50 5.70 13.03
N LEU A 139 10.21 6.01 12.94
CA LEU A 139 9.77 7.33 12.50
C LEU A 139 10.09 8.38 13.57
N PRO A 140 10.62 9.55 13.18
CA PRO A 140 10.81 10.63 14.13
C PRO A 140 9.46 11.20 14.58
N GLY A 141 9.50 12.11 15.55
CA GLY A 141 8.32 12.83 16.01
C GLY A 141 7.51 13.45 14.85
N LEU A 142 6.20 13.42 15.02
CA LEU A 142 5.24 13.98 14.08
C LEU A 142 5.22 15.52 14.17
N GLY A 143 5.08 16.19 13.03
CA GLY A 143 4.80 17.62 12.96
C GLY A 143 3.36 17.96 13.35
N GLU A 144 2.98 19.24 13.23
CA GLU A 144 1.60 19.66 13.50
C GLU A 144 0.61 19.02 12.51
N PRO A 145 -0.48 18.41 13.00
CA PRO A 145 -1.46 17.77 12.13
C PRO A 145 -2.24 18.78 11.29
N THR A 146 -2.77 18.29 10.18
CA THR A 146 -3.86 18.93 9.42
C THR A 146 -5.08 18.01 9.47
N ASP A 147 -6.20 18.56 9.91
CA ASP A 147 -7.51 17.92 9.81
C ASP A 147 -8.12 18.17 8.44
N TRP A 148 -8.84 17.19 7.92
CA TRP A 148 -9.45 17.23 6.59
C TRP A 148 -10.91 16.79 6.69
N ARG A 149 -11.75 17.39 5.84
CA ARG A 149 -13.12 16.93 5.60
C ARG A 149 -13.33 16.65 4.13
N GLY A 150 -14.11 15.62 3.84
CA GLY A 150 -14.61 15.36 2.49
C GLY A 150 -15.37 16.59 1.97
N ASP A 151 -15.05 16.98 0.74
CA ASP A 151 -15.76 18.02 0.03
C ASP A 151 -17.10 17.46 -0.46
N ARG A 152 -18.20 18.01 0.04
CA ARG A 152 -19.55 17.56 -0.33
C ARG A 152 -19.92 17.99 -1.75
N ASP A 153 -19.26 19.03 -2.25
CA ASP A 153 -19.54 19.60 -3.57
C ASP A 153 -18.62 19.02 -4.65
N ALA A 154 -17.60 18.23 -4.26
CA ALA A 154 -16.65 17.58 -5.17
C ALA A 154 -16.39 16.12 -4.73
N PRO A 155 -16.96 15.11 -5.42
CA PRO A 155 -16.68 13.69 -5.11
C PRO A 155 -15.18 13.39 -5.15
N GLY A 156 -14.66 12.82 -4.06
CA GLY A 156 -13.22 12.57 -3.87
C GLY A 156 -12.41 13.81 -3.48
N GLY A 157 -13.02 14.98 -3.38
CA GLY A 157 -12.39 16.21 -2.92
C GLY A 157 -12.18 16.22 -1.41
N TRP A 158 -11.10 16.88 -0.97
CA TRP A 158 -10.80 17.11 0.43
C TRP A 158 -10.44 18.57 0.67
N VAL A 159 -10.90 19.11 1.81
CA VAL A 159 -10.58 20.46 2.26
C VAL A 159 -10.01 20.44 3.68
N PRO A 160 -8.99 21.25 3.98
CA PRO A 160 -8.46 21.34 5.34
C PRO A 160 -9.50 21.97 6.27
N VAL A 161 -9.54 21.48 7.49
CA VAL A 161 -10.31 22.05 8.60
C VAL A 161 -9.35 22.94 9.40
N GLY A 162 -9.73 24.20 9.58
CA GLY A 162 -9.02 25.16 10.43
C GLY A 162 -9.57 25.19 11.85
#